data_AF-A0A929H105-F1
#
_entry.id   AF-A0A929H105-F1
#
_cell.length_a   1.000
_cell.length_b   1.000
_cell.length_c   1.000
_cell.angle_alpha   90.00
_cell.angle_beta   90.00
_cell.angle_gamma   90.00
#
_symmetry.space_group_name_H-M   'P 1'
#
loop_
_entity.id
_entity.type
_entity.pdbx_description
1 polymer ?
#
loop_
_entity_poly.entity_id
_entity_poly.type
_entity_poly.pdbx_seq_one_letter_code
_entity_poly.pdbx_strand_id
1 'polypeptide(L)'
;MESTLSRILMAITLMALVGCATSPSPTPMPQEQQLPTTATTTVVLMQPPGVQTVERSWTADELLARSATEGAPVWADDDELTFFYQGEADEVRICCGIQSPMRRIEGTDLWVLTVRVRDLSQAVIGYAFMPYQDGHPVASEDFMDRMQVWRGPEAPPALQRAETLRGQIKEHVIDSESLGEPRGLTVYLPPGHDPTRRLPVVYAADGESVSWLATVLDPLIADGSVPAVIVVGVHSGGANQTLTEPHDPSQDRRAQEYLLGFNRERFEAHERFFIYEVADWAEQNLGVAANREQRAVFGYSNGGAFAVAMGARHPERYGHVIAFSLGRGPAGLGAPAWTADMAPRHYLVAGTLEPFLEPTSKWAAKLDRLGVEHVYRQRVCGHDVTMWEEEFPGAVAWAFVDR
;
A
#
# COMPACT_ATOMS: atom_id res chain seq x y z
N MET A 1 8.05 -11.70 -22.72
CA MET A 1 7.15 -10.58 -23.07
C MET A 1 6.70 -10.04 -21.72
N GLU A 2 7.60 -9.28 -21.12
CA GLU A 2 7.67 -9.02 -19.68
C GLU A 2 6.55 -8.10 -19.25
N SER A 3 5.53 -8.72 -18.67
CA SER A 3 4.41 -8.06 -18.05
C SER A 3 4.73 -7.63 -16.62
N THR A 4 3.84 -6.82 -16.08
CA THR A 4 3.48 -6.81 -14.65
C THR A 4 4.19 -5.78 -13.76
N LEU A 5 5.45 -5.40 -14.01
CA LEU A 5 6.18 -4.53 -13.07
C LEU A 5 5.89 -3.02 -13.15
N SER A 6 5.27 -2.57 -14.24
CA SER A 6 4.84 -1.18 -14.43
C SER A 6 3.59 -0.81 -13.62
N ARG A 7 2.91 -1.77 -12.96
CA ARG A 7 1.59 -1.57 -12.32
C ARG A 7 1.65 -1.31 -10.81
N ILE A 8 2.73 -1.69 -10.14
CA ILE A 8 2.92 -1.51 -8.68
C ILE A 8 3.07 -0.02 -8.31
N LEU A 9 3.50 0.83 -9.26
CA LEU A 9 3.81 2.24 -9.01
C LEU A 9 2.58 3.16 -8.86
N MET A 10 1.41 2.77 -9.37
CA MET A 10 0.26 3.68 -9.33
C MET A 10 -0.38 3.80 -7.93
N ALA A 11 -0.18 2.80 -7.07
CA ALA A 11 -0.68 2.84 -5.70
C ALA A 11 0.16 3.74 -4.77
N ILE A 12 1.47 3.87 -5.04
CA ILE A 12 2.41 4.61 -4.17
C ILE A 12 2.59 6.05 -4.66
N THR A 13 2.61 6.28 -5.97
CA THR A 13 2.92 7.60 -6.55
C THR A 13 1.67 8.46 -6.80
N LEU A 14 0.46 7.90 -6.86
CA LEU A 14 -0.72 8.63 -7.38
C LEU A 14 -1.76 9.07 -6.34
N MET A 15 -1.57 8.81 -5.04
CA MET A 15 -2.52 9.23 -3.99
C MET A 15 -2.12 10.52 -3.24
N ALA A 16 -0.94 11.09 -3.48
CA ALA A 16 -0.53 12.39 -2.91
C ALA A 16 -0.86 13.60 -3.82
N LEU A 17 -1.46 13.37 -4.99
CA LEU A 17 -1.62 14.37 -6.05
C LEU A 17 -3.07 14.69 -6.40
N VAL A 18 -4.03 14.60 -5.47
CA VAL A 18 -5.29 15.36 -5.59
C VAL A 18 -5.72 15.82 -4.21
N GLY A 19 -5.45 17.11 -3.95
CA GLY A 19 -5.90 17.81 -2.77
C GLY A 19 -7.42 17.74 -2.59
N CYS A 20 -7.83 17.93 -1.35
CA CYS A 20 -9.20 18.13 -0.92
C CYS A 20 -9.96 19.08 -1.87
N ALA A 21 -10.79 18.52 -2.76
CA ALA A 21 -11.92 19.26 -3.28
C ALA A 21 -13.02 19.18 -2.21
N THR A 22 -13.10 20.21 -1.37
CA THR A 22 -14.30 20.48 -0.59
C THR A 22 -15.48 20.58 -1.55
N SER A 23 -16.46 19.70 -1.40
CA SER A 23 -17.74 19.78 -2.10
C SER A 23 -18.46 21.09 -1.76
N PRO A 24 -18.85 21.95 -2.71
CA PRO A 24 -19.90 22.93 -2.48
C PRO A 24 -21.26 22.27 -2.75
N SER A 25 -22.20 22.46 -1.84
CA SER A 25 -23.60 22.06 -2.01
C SER A 25 -24.24 22.72 -3.25
N PRO A 26 -25.26 22.11 -3.89
CA PRO A 26 -25.80 22.59 -5.15
C PRO A 26 -26.75 23.77 -4.89
N THR A 27 -26.45 24.94 -5.46
CA THR A 27 -27.40 26.05 -5.61
C THR A 27 -27.26 26.61 -7.04
N PRO A 28 -28.34 27.02 -7.73
CA PRO A 28 -28.35 27.12 -9.19
C PRO A 28 -27.64 28.37 -9.72
N MET A 29 -27.11 28.26 -10.94
CA MET A 29 -26.38 29.30 -11.67
C MET A 29 -27.16 30.62 -11.82
N PRO A 30 -26.43 31.74 -11.96
CA PRO A 30 -26.52 32.45 -13.24
C PRO A 30 -25.21 33.05 -13.80
N GLN A 31 -25.15 33.00 -15.13
CA GLN A 31 -24.51 33.88 -16.13
C GLN A 31 -22.97 34.11 -16.18
N GLU A 32 -22.44 33.72 -17.35
CA GLU A 32 -21.23 34.12 -18.07
C GLU A 32 -20.43 35.32 -17.52
N GLN A 33 -19.24 35.02 -16.98
CA GLN A 33 -18.10 35.93 -17.00
C GLN A 33 -16.83 35.16 -17.37
N GLN A 34 -16.06 35.73 -18.32
CA GLN A 34 -14.83 35.18 -18.88
C GLN A 34 -13.78 34.86 -17.82
N LEU A 35 -13.28 33.62 -17.83
CA LEU A 35 -12.13 33.18 -17.03
C LEU A 35 -10.82 33.72 -17.64
N PRO A 36 -9.90 34.30 -16.84
CA PRO A 36 -8.55 34.60 -17.31
C PRO A 36 -7.74 33.32 -17.45
N THR A 37 -7.26 33.08 -18.67
CA THR A 37 -6.26 32.08 -19.04
C THR A 37 -4.89 32.49 -18.48
N THR A 38 -4.46 31.83 -17.40
CA THR A 38 -3.07 31.50 -16.99
C THR A 38 -3.02 31.38 -15.47
N ALA A 39 -3.36 30.20 -14.95
CA ALA A 39 -3.05 29.83 -13.57
C ALA A 39 -2.10 28.62 -13.64
N THR A 40 -0.80 28.89 -13.51
CA THR A 40 0.19 27.86 -13.21
C THR A 40 -0.21 27.25 -11.87
N THR A 41 -0.80 26.05 -11.90
CA THR A 41 -1.20 25.34 -10.68
C THR A 41 0.08 24.91 -9.98
N THR A 42 0.48 25.68 -8.97
CA THR A 42 1.50 25.22 -8.02
C THR A 42 0.89 24.08 -7.25
N VAL A 43 1.31 22.85 -7.56
CA VAL A 43 0.94 21.68 -6.77
C VAL A 43 1.59 21.83 -5.40
N VAL A 44 0.80 22.21 -4.40
CA VAL A 44 1.19 22.11 -3.00
C VAL A 44 1.09 20.63 -2.63
N LEU A 45 2.21 19.91 -2.70
CA LEU A 45 2.33 18.59 -2.09
C LEU A 45 2.08 18.75 -0.58
N MET A 46 0.94 18.26 -0.09
CA MET A 46 0.70 18.23 1.35
C MET A 46 1.75 17.30 1.97
N GLN A 47 2.67 17.87 2.74
CA GLN A 47 3.63 17.06 3.45
C GLN A 47 2.91 16.16 4.46
N PRO A 48 3.34 14.90 4.63
CA PRO A 48 2.69 14.01 5.57
C PRO A 48 2.78 14.54 7.00
N PRO A 49 1.78 14.26 7.86
CA PRO A 49 1.83 14.67 9.27
C PRO A 49 3.13 14.23 9.95
N GLY A 50 3.84 15.13 10.62
CA GLY A 50 5.09 14.79 11.33
C GLY A 50 6.35 14.75 10.47
N VAL A 51 6.26 15.13 9.19
CA VAL A 51 7.41 15.41 8.31
C VAL A 51 7.40 16.89 7.95
N GLN A 52 8.55 17.56 8.08
CA GLN A 52 8.70 18.97 7.71
C GLN A 52 9.98 19.16 6.88
N THR A 53 9.88 19.73 5.68
CA THR A 53 11.08 20.10 4.91
C THR A 53 11.88 21.14 5.67
N VAL A 54 13.19 20.92 5.75
CA VAL A 54 14.15 21.85 6.33
C VAL A 54 14.94 22.50 5.20
N GLU A 55 14.92 23.83 5.14
CA GLU A 55 15.81 24.57 4.25
C GLU A 55 17.23 24.57 4.81
N ARG A 56 18.01 23.55 4.43
CA ARG A 56 19.45 23.52 4.70
C ARG A 56 20.22 23.95 3.44
N SER A 57 21.17 24.87 3.61
CA SER A 57 22.12 25.22 2.55
C SER A 57 23.24 24.18 2.51
N TRP A 58 23.45 23.60 1.35
CA TRP A 58 24.48 22.59 1.10
C TRP A 58 25.32 23.02 -0.09
N THR A 59 26.64 22.98 0.02
CA THR A 59 27.53 23.01 -1.14
C THR A 59 27.72 21.60 -1.70
N ALA A 60 28.15 21.50 -2.96
CA ALA A 60 28.43 20.22 -3.60
C ALA A 60 29.52 19.43 -2.86
N ASP A 61 30.61 20.10 -2.48
CA ASP A 61 31.73 19.49 -1.77
C ASP A 61 31.32 18.96 -0.39
N GLU A 62 30.48 19.71 0.36
CA GLU A 62 29.96 19.27 1.65
C GLU A 62 29.09 18.02 1.52
N LEU A 63 28.18 17.97 0.53
CA LEU A 63 27.31 16.81 0.32
C LEU A 63 28.09 15.56 -0.09
N LEU A 64 29.03 15.71 -1.03
CA LEU A 64 29.86 14.60 -1.49
C LEU A 64 30.75 14.07 -0.36
N ALA A 65 31.38 14.96 0.43
CA ALA A 65 32.19 14.57 1.57
C ALA A 65 31.35 13.90 2.67
N ARG A 66 30.13 14.43 2.94
CA ARG A 66 29.21 13.83 3.92
C ARG A 66 28.75 12.46 3.49
N SER A 67 28.26 12.31 2.26
CA SER A 67 27.84 11.03 1.68
C SER A 67 28.97 9.99 1.70
N ALA A 68 30.20 10.39 1.36
CA ALA A 68 31.37 9.50 1.44
C ALA A 68 31.71 9.07 2.86
N THR A 69 31.48 9.92 3.87
CA THR A 69 31.72 9.60 5.29
C THR A 69 30.68 8.61 5.81
N GLU A 70 29.41 8.80 5.45
CA GLU A 70 28.30 7.94 5.87
C GLU A 70 28.29 6.60 5.11
N GLY A 71 28.82 6.57 3.88
CA GLY A 71 28.79 5.40 3.01
C GLY A 71 27.38 5.05 2.51
N ALA A 72 26.44 5.98 2.60
CA ALA A 72 25.03 5.80 2.25
C ALA A 72 24.44 7.09 1.64
N PRO A 73 23.43 6.99 0.76
CA PRO A 73 22.74 8.14 0.19
C PRO A 73 21.72 8.77 1.15
N VAL A 74 21.75 8.41 2.43
CA VAL A 74 20.86 8.89 3.47
C VAL A 74 21.57 8.87 4.82
N TRP A 75 21.36 9.90 5.63
CA TRP A 75 21.89 9.97 7.00
C TRP A 75 20.99 10.83 7.89
N ALA A 76 21.12 10.65 9.20
CA ALA A 76 20.39 11.43 10.19
C ALA A 76 21.33 12.31 11.01
N ASP A 77 20.94 13.57 11.22
CA ASP A 77 21.50 14.50 12.18
C ASP A 77 20.40 14.84 13.20
N ASP A 78 20.46 14.27 14.41
CA ASP A 78 19.40 14.36 15.42
C ASP A 78 18.02 13.91 14.90
N ASP A 79 17.08 14.84 14.67
CA ASP A 79 15.74 14.59 14.15
C ASP A 79 15.58 14.96 12.66
N GLU A 80 16.68 15.34 11.99
CA GLU A 80 16.74 15.65 10.57
C GLU A 80 17.27 14.45 9.78
N LEU A 81 16.53 14.03 8.76
CA LEU A 81 16.90 13.00 7.81
C LEU A 81 17.24 13.66 6.47
N THR A 82 18.48 13.49 6.01
CA THR A 82 18.95 13.99 4.72
C THR A 82 19.07 12.86 3.71
N PHE A 83 18.50 13.04 2.53
CA PHE A 83 18.64 12.18 1.37
C PHE A 83 19.46 12.87 0.30
N PHE A 84 20.31 12.09 -0.37
CA PHE A 84 21.24 12.53 -1.40
C PHE A 84 21.14 11.62 -2.63
N TYR A 85 21.07 12.23 -3.81
CA TYR A 85 21.09 11.54 -5.09
C TYR A 85 22.01 12.26 -6.07
N GLN A 86 22.76 11.52 -6.85
CA GLN A 86 23.61 12.04 -7.92
C GLN A 86 23.16 11.43 -9.26
N GLY A 87 22.81 12.30 -10.20
CA GLY A 87 22.47 11.89 -11.57
C GLY A 87 21.77 12.99 -12.35
N GLU A 88 21.94 12.93 -13.67
CA GLU A 88 21.27 13.83 -14.59
C GLU A 88 19.77 13.52 -14.65
N ALA A 89 18.96 14.55 -14.39
CA ALA A 89 17.51 14.52 -14.41
C ALA A 89 16.98 15.95 -14.50
N ASP A 90 15.73 16.12 -14.93
CA ASP A 90 15.02 17.41 -14.85
C ASP A 90 14.39 17.61 -13.46
N GLU A 91 14.02 16.51 -12.81
CA GLU A 91 13.47 16.47 -11.46
C GLU A 91 13.87 15.16 -10.80
N VAL A 92 14.12 15.16 -9.49
CA VAL A 92 14.21 13.93 -8.69
C VAL A 92 13.20 14.00 -7.58
N ARG A 93 12.39 12.95 -7.44
CA ARG A 93 11.48 12.77 -6.31
C ARG A 93 11.95 11.62 -5.44
N ILE A 94 11.62 11.70 -4.17
CA ILE A 94 11.68 10.55 -3.27
C ILE A 94 10.26 9.98 -3.09
N CYS A 95 10.18 8.66 -3.05
CA CYS A 95 9.10 7.87 -2.49
C CYS A 95 9.75 6.93 -1.45
N CYS A 96 9.08 6.12 -0.62
CA CYS A 96 7.64 5.94 -0.41
C CYS A 96 7.23 6.52 0.93
N GLY A 97 7.96 6.17 2.00
CA GLY A 97 7.70 6.61 3.35
C GLY A 97 7.76 8.13 3.50
N ILE A 98 8.56 8.79 2.67
CA ILE A 98 8.50 10.24 2.45
C ILE A 98 8.30 10.46 0.95
N GLN A 99 7.31 11.29 0.60
CA GLN A 99 7.00 11.64 -0.79
C GLN A 99 7.24 13.12 -0.99
N SER A 100 8.35 13.49 -1.63
CA SER A 100 8.73 14.89 -1.82
C SER A 100 9.68 15.07 -3.00
N PRO A 101 9.65 16.22 -3.68
CA PRO A 101 10.69 16.58 -4.64
C PRO A 101 12.00 16.85 -3.89
N MET A 102 13.11 16.57 -4.56
CA MET A 102 14.45 16.92 -4.12
C MET A 102 14.88 18.22 -4.78
N ARG A 103 15.73 18.99 -4.10
CA ARG A 103 16.30 20.23 -4.63
C ARG A 103 17.62 19.94 -5.34
N ARG A 104 17.76 20.38 -6.59
CA ARG A 104 19.04 20.38 -7.32
C ARG A 104 20.00 21.39 -6.70
N ILE A 105 21.26 21.02 -6.54
CA ILE A 105 22.35 21.95 -6.23
C ILE A 105 22.76 22.65 -7.53
N GLU A 106 22.71 23.98 -7.54
CA GLU A 106 22.91 24.81 -8.73
C GLU A 106 24.24 24.47 -9.42
N GLY A 107 24.20 24.30 -10.74
CA GLY A 107 25.37 23.97 -11.55
C GLY A 107 25.86 22.52 -11.45
N THR A 108 25.15 21.62 -10.76
CA THR A 108 25.57 20.21 -10.54
C THR A 108 24.44 19.21 -10.75
N ASP A 109 24.77 17.93 -10.95
CA ASP A 109 23.84 16.80 -11.01
C ASP A 109 23.43 16.25 -9.62
N LEU A 110 23.68 17.03 -8.56
CA LEU A 110 23.42 16.63 -7.18
C LEU A 110 22.05 17.11 -6.72
N TRP A 111 21.34 16.22 -6.02
CA TRP A 111 20.01 16.45 -5.49
C TRP A 111 19.98 16.16 -4.00
N VAL A 112 19.32 17.03 -3.23
CA VAL A 112 19.21 16.89 -1.77
C VAL A 112 17.79 17.16 -1.29
N LEU A 113 17.35 16.37 -0.32
CA LEU A 113 16.19 16.65 0.50
C LEU A 113 16.60 16.52 1.96
N THR A 114 16.29 17.51 2.80
CA THR A 114 16.41 17.38 4.26
C THR A 114 15.04 17.59 4.87
N VAL A 115 14.62 16.66 5.72
CA VAL A 115 13.35 16.72 6.41
C VAL A 115 13.54 16.48 7.89
N ARG A 116 12.81 17.22 8.73
CA ARG A 116 12.65 16.90 10.13
C ARG A 116 11.54 15.87 10.27
N VAL A 117 11.83 14.77 10.97
CA VAL A 117 10.92 13.65 11.16
C VAL A 117 10.65 13.47 12.64
N ARG A 118 9.37 13.55 13.03
CA ARG A 118 8.97 13.26 14.40
C ARG A 118 9.30 11.79 14.74
N ASP A 119 9.91 11.58 15.90
CA ASP A 119 10.30 10.27 16.42
C ASP A 119 11.26 9.51 15.48
N LEU A 120 12.14 10.24 14.78
CA LEU A 120 13.08 9.69 13.78
C LEU A 120 13.88 8.48 14.32
N SER A 121 14.26 8.48 15.61
CA SER A 121 15.01 7.37 16.22
C SER A 121 14.30 6.02 16.11
N GLN A 122 12.97 6.01 16.09
CA GLN A 122 12.13 4.82 16.00
C GLN A 122 11.64 4.54 14.58
N ALA A 123 11.98 5.41 13.62
CA ALA A 123 11.38 5.38 12.31
C ALA A 123 11.96 4.30 11.39
N VAL A 124 11.09 3.75 10.53
CA VAL A 124 11.48 2.90 9.39
C VAL A 124 10.97 3.59 8.14
N ILE A 125 11.87 4.02 7.27
CA ILE A 125 11.55 4.77 6.07
C ILE A 125 12.07 3.98 4.87
N GLY A 126 11.16 3.31 4.18
CA GLY A 126 11.38 2.77 2.85
C GLY A 126 11.44 3.89 1.83
N TYR A 127 12.53 3.94 1.04
CA TYR A 127 12.72 4.95 0.03
C TYR A 127 13.30 4.46 -1.28
N ALA A 128 12.96 5.16 -2.36
CA ALA A 128 13.62 5.06 -3.66
C ALA A 128 13.68 6.45 -4.32
N PHE A 129 14.77 6.69 -5.04
CA PHE A 129 14.93 7.88 -5.86
C PHE A 129 14.25 7.68 -7.22
N MET A 130 13.44 8.64 -7.61
CA MET A 130 12.69 8.64 -8.86
C MET A 130 13.13 9.84 -9.71
N PRO A 131 14.16 9.68 -10.55
CA PRO A 131 14.54 10.69 -11.53
C PRO A 131 13.50 10.77 -12.65
N TYR A 132 13.24 11.99 -13.12
CA TYR A 132 12.36 12.29 -14.24
C TYR A 132 13.13 13.03 -15.33
N GLN A 133 12.82 12.72 -16.58
CA GLN A 133 13.33 13.37 -17.78
C GLN A 133 12.17 13.65 -18.73
N ASP A 134 12.08 14.87 -19.24
CA ASP A 134 10.97 15.35 -20.08
C ASP A 134 9.59 15.11 -19.44
N GLY A 135 9.51 15.24 -18.11
CA GLY A 135 8.29 15.00 -17.33
C GLY A 135 7.89 13.53 -17.20
N HIS A 136 8.78 12.60 -17.54
CA HIS A 136 8.55 11.16 -17.47
C HIS A 136 9.55 10.48 -16.54
N PRO A 137 9.14 9.50 -15.72
CA PRO A 137 10.09 8.78 -14.88
C PRO A 137 11.10 8.07 -15.79
N VAL A 138 12.39 8.23 -15.50
CA VAL A 138 13.44 7.53 -16.25
C VAL A 138 13.24 6.04 -16.02
N ALA A 139 13.01 5.31 -17.11
CA ALA A 139 12.84 3.86 -17.06
C ALA A 139 14.13 3.22 -16.54
N SER A 140 14.02 2.47 -15.45
CA SER A 140 15.10 1.66 -14.89
C SER A 140 14.57 0.28 -14.54
N GLU A 141 15.44 -0.55 -13.95
CA GLU A 141 15.12 -1.83 -13.29
C GLU A 141 13.87 -1.74 -12.39
N ASP A 142 13.36 -2.92 -11.99
CA ASP A 142 12.19 -3.08 -11.12
C ASP A 142 12.21 -2.05 -9.97
N PHE A 143 11.07 -1.39 -9.76
CA PHE A 143 10.93 -0.44 -8.67
C PHE A 143 11.28 -1.04 -7.31
N MET A 144 10.88 -2.28 -7.08
CA MET A 144 11.16 -2.98 -5.83
C MET A 144 12.66 -3.21 -5.63
N ASP A 145 13.43 -3.37 -6.71
CA ASP A 145 14.89 -3.52 -6.63
C ASP A 145 15.59 -2.20 -6.23
N ARG A 146 14.95 -1.06 -6.45
CA ARG A 146 15.47 0.26 -6.03
C ARG A 146 15.09 0.66 -4.61
N MET A 147 14.17 -0.07 -3.99
CA MET A 147 13.70 0.23 -2.64
C MET A 147 14.82 -0.04 -1.64
N GLN A 148 15.20 1.01 -0.93
CA GLN A 148 16.11 0.98 0.20
C GLN A 148 15.31 1.26 1.48
N VAL A 149 15.88 0.96 2.64
CA VAL A 149 15.24 1.23 3.92
C VAL A 149 16.23 1.92 4.83
N TRP A 150 15.86 3.12 5.27
CA TRP A 150 16.52 3.76 6.41
C TRP A 150 15.83 3.32 7.70
N ARG A 151 16.61 2.97 8.73
CA ARG A 151 16.10 2.60 10.06
C ARG A 151 16.76 3.44 11.13
N GLY A 152 15.92 4.00 11.99
CA GLY A 152 16.40 4.67 13.19
C GLY A 152 17.04 3.69 14.18
N PRO A 153 17.94 4.18 15.04
CA PRO A 153 18.68 3.35 16.00
C PRO A 153 17.80 2.60 17.02
N GLU A 154 16.56 3.05 17.25
CA GLU A 154 15.57 2.45 18.15
C GLU A 154 14.44 1.75 17.39
N ALA A 155 14.50 1.71 16.06
CA ALA A 155 13.49 1.04 15.25
C ALA A 155 13.55 -0.48 15.44
N PRO A 156 12.41 -1.20 15.28
CA PRO A 156 12.41 -2.64 15.26
C PRO A 156 13.38 -3.21 14.22
N PRO A 157 14.05 -4.34 14.52
CA PRO A 157 14.93 -4.99 13.56
C PRO A 157 14.14 -5.44 12.33
N ALA A 158 14.79 -5.42 11.17
CA ALA A 158 14.20 -5.93 9.94
C ALA A 158 13.82 -7.41 10.10
N LEU A 159 12.69 -7.80 9.53
CA LEU A 159 12.38 -9.22 9.39
C LEU A 159 13.37 -9.89 8.43
N GLN A 160 13.65 -11.17 8.67
CA GLN A 160 14.40 -11.98 7.74
C GLN A 160 13.61 -12.13 6.43
N ARG A 161 14.27 -11.85 5.31
CA ARG A 161 13.74 -12.12 3.97
C ARG A 161 14.38 -13.39 3.42
N ALA A 162 13.58 -14.21 2.76
CA ALA A 162 14.05 -15.34 1.98
C ALA A 162 14.55 -14.87 0.61
N GLU A 163 15.81 -15.16 0.27
CA GLU A 163 16.31 -15.07 -1.11
C GLU A 163 15.68 -16.13 -2.02
N THR A 164 15.32 -17.27 -1.45
CA THR A 164 14.62 -18.36 -2.14
C THR A 164 13.55 -18.90 -1.20
N LEU A 165 12.29 -18.88 -1.66
CA LEU A 165 11.15 -19.39 -0.91
C LEU A 165 11.24 -20.91 -0.75
N ARG A 166 10.88 -21.42 0.42
CA ARG A 166 10.66 -22.86 0.66
C ARG A 166 9.27 -23.31 0.18
N GLY A 167 8.31 -22.39 0.19
CA GLY A 167 7.00 -22.49 -0.44
C GLY A 167 7.05 -22.23 -1.95
N GLN A 168 5.89 -21.96 -2.54
CA GLN A 168 5.76 -21.77 -4.00
C GLN A 168 4.91 -20.54 -4.30
N ILE A 169 5.34 -19.76 -5.29
CA ILE A 169 4.51 -18.75 -5.96
C ILE A 169 3.98 -19.35 -7.26
N LYS A 170 2.67 -19.18 -7.50
CA LYS A 170 2.00 -19.61 -8.73
C LYS A 170 1.14 -18.48 -9.28
N GLU A 171 1.22 -18.26 -10.58
CA GLU A 171 0.34 -17.33 -11.27
C GLU A 171 -0.81 -18.07 -11.95
N HIS A 172 -1.99 -17.50 -11.88
CA HIS A 172 -3.21 -18.02 -12.50
C HIS A 172 -4.00 -16.89 -13.15
N VAL A 173 -4.94 -17.25 -14.02
CA VAL A 173 -5.89 -16.31 -14.61
C VAL A 173 -7.29 -16.92 -14.48
N ILE A 174 -8.25 -16.11 -14.05
CA ILE A 174 -9.68 -16.46 -14.08
C ILE A 174 -10.33 -15.58 -15.15
N ASP A 175 -11.02 -16.21 -16.11
CA ASP A 175 -11.92 -15.51 -17.02
C ASP A 175 -13.18 -15.12 -16.25
N SER A 176 -13.28 -13.86 -15.81
CA SER A 176 -14.33 -13.46 -14.87
C SER A 176 -15.64 -13.12 -15.57
N GLU A 177 -16.72 -13.77 -15.14
CA GLU A 177 -18.08 -13.42 -15.58
C GLU A 177 -18.52 -12.10 -14.97
N SER A 178 -18.25 -11.87 -13.68
CA SER A 178 -18.65 -10.65 -12.98
C SER A 178 -17.96 -9.40 -13.52
N LEU A 179 -16.68 -9.49 -13.90
CA LEU A 179 -15.91 -8.36 -14.46
C LEU A 179 -16.07 -8.24 -15.98
N GLY A 180 -16.40 -9.33 -16.68
CA GLY A 180 -16.44 -9.39 -18.15
C GLY A 180 -15.05 -9.35 -18.80
N GLU A 181 -13.99 -9.68 -18.05
CA GLU A 181 -12.60 -9.66 -18.50
C GLU A 181 -11.76 -10.69 -17.71
N PRO A 182 -10.64 -11.18 -18.25
CA PRO A 182 -9.71 -12.03 -17.52
C PRO A 182 -9.04 -11.26 -16.38
N ARG A 183 -8.80 -11.95 -15.26
CA ARG A 183 -8.08 -11.39 -14.12
C ARG A 183 -7.00 -12.34 -13.61
N GLY A 184 -5.79 -11.80 -13.47
CA GLY A 184 -4.64 -12.50 -12.91
C GLY A 184 -4.73 -12.67 -11.40
N LEU A 185 -4.18 -13.79 -10.92
CA LEU A 185 -3.97 -14.10 -9.51
C LEU A 185 -2.50 -14.45 -9.29
N THR A 186 -1.95 -14.07 -8.14
CA THR A 186 -0.70 -14.61 -7.61
C THR A 186 -1.00 -15.35 -6.31
N VAL A 187 -0.63 -16.62 -6.26
CA VAL A 187 -0.90 -17.52 -5.14
C VAL A 187 0.41 -17.91 -4.48
N TYR A 188 0.49 -17.73 -3.16
CA TYR A 188 1.53 -18.32 -2.34
C TYR A 188 1.02 -19.59 -1.66
N LEU A 189 1.77 -20.68 -1.83
CA LEU A 189 1.55 -21.95 -1.16
C LEU A 189 2.67 -22.17 -0.14
N PRO A 190 2.33 -22.50 1.14
CA PRO A 190 3.34 -22.65 2.17
C PRO A 190 4.23 -23.88 1.94
N PRO A 191 5.42 -23.95 2.57
CA PRO A 191 6.29 -25.12 2.51
C PRO A 191 5.55 -26.41 2.85
N GLY A 192 5.68 -27.44 2.01
CA GLY A 192 5.02 -28.73 2.22
C GLY A 192 3.51 -28.73 2.00
N HIS A 193 2.95 -27.73 1.29
CA HIS A 193 1.53 -27.66 0.97
C HIS A 193 1.02 -28.94 0.26
N ASP A 194 -0.08 -29.47 0.77
CA ASP A 194 -0.84 -30.61 0.23
C ASP A 194 -2.31 -30.17 0.05
N PRO A 195 -2.86 -30.16 -1.17
CA PRO A 195 -4.22 -29.70 -1.44
C PRO A 195 -5.32 -30.60 -0.84
N THR A 196 -4.96 -31.79 -0.34
CA THR A 196 -5.90 -32.65 0.41
C THR A 196 -6.12 -32.16 1.85
N ARG A 197 -5.19 -31.35 2.40
CA ARG A 197 -5.31 -30.77 3.72
C ARG A 197 -5.88 -29.36 3.62
N ARG A 198 -6.94 -29.09 4.39
CA ARG A 198 -7.57 -27.76 4.42
C ARG A 198 -6.73 -26.80 5.25
N LEU A 199 -6.23 -25.74 4.63
CA LEU A 199 -5.44 -24.68 5.29
C LEU A 199 -6.24 -23.37 5.39
N PRO A 200 -5.96 -22.53 6.40
CA PRO A 200 -6.44 -21.15 6.39
C PRO A 200 -5.95 -20.40 5.14
N VAL A 201 -6.72 -19.39 4.76
CA VAL A 201 -6.49 -18.61 3.55
C VAL A 201 -6.63 -17.11 3.81
N VAL A 202 -5.70 -16.34 3.24
CA VAL A 202 -5.82 -14.89 3.08
C VAL A 202 -6.15 -14.58 1.62
N TYR A 203 -7.30 -13.99 1.37
CA TYR A 203 -7.63 -13.39 0.07
C TYR A 203 -7.16 -11.95 0.07
N ALA A 204 -6.19 -11.62 -0.78
CA ALA A 204 -5.53 -10.33 -0.81
C ALA A 204 -5.94 -9.49 -2.03
N ALA A 205 -6.23 -8.21 -1.82
CA ALA A 205 -6.15 -7.21 -2.87
C ALA A 205 -4.69 -7.01 -3.31
N ASP A 206 -4.48 -6.46 -4.50
CA ASP A 206 -3.15 -6.20 -5.08
C ASP A 206 -2.28 -7.45 -5.13
N GLY A 207 -2.76 -8.49 -5.83
CA GLY A 207 -2.10 -9.79 -5.89
C GLY A 207 -0.66 -9.76 -6.41
N GLU A 208 -0.28 -8.72 -7.16
CA GLU A 208 1.09 -8.39 -7.53
C GLU A 208 2.04 -8.37 -6.32
N SER A 209 1.50 -8.13 -5.13
CA SER A 209 2.21 -8.03 -3.86
C SER A 209 2.57 -9.35 -3.19
N VAL A 210 1.89 -10.43 -3.56
CA VAL A 210 2.02 -11.71 -2.88
C VAL A 210 3.45 -12.24 -2.94
N SER A 211 4.17 -12.00 -4.04
CA SER A 211 5.56 -12.43 -4.20
C SER A 211 6.48 -11.80 -3.16
N TRP A 212 6.39 -10.49 -2.93
CA TRP A 212 7.25 -9.82 -1.95
C TRP A 212 6.78 -10.06 -0.51
N LEU A 213 5.47 -10.19 -0.26
CA LEU A 213 4.93 -10.60 1.04
C LEU A 213 5.41 -12.01 1.44
N ALA A 214 5.48 -12.93 0.47
CA ALA A 214 5.95 -14.29 0.71
C ALA A 214 7.40 -14.32 1.18
N THR A 215 8.25 -13.37 0.76
CA THR A 215 9.67 -13.35 1.16
C THR A 215 9.88 -13.19 2.67
N VAL A 216 8.96 -12.51 3.37
CA VAL A 216 9.00 -12.35 4.83
C VAL A 216 8.09 -13.34 5.55
N LEU A 217 7.02 -13.82 4.90
CA LEU A 217 6.10 -14.79 5.46
C LEU A 217 6.68 -16.22 5.49
N ASP A 218 7.35 -16.64 4.42
CA ASP A 218 7.85 -18.02 4.24
C ASP A 218 8.84 -18.48 5.31
N PRO A 219 9.86 -17.68 5.70
CA PRO A 219 10.75 -18.03 6.81
C PRO A 219 9.99 -18.30 8.11
N LEU A 220 9.01 -17.45 8.43
CA LEU A 220 8.24 -17.50 9.67
C LEU A 220 7.21 -18.64 9.69
N ILE A 221 6.72 -19.06 8.52
CA ILE A 221 5.94 -20.30 8.42
C ILE A 221 6.84 -21.51 8.63
N ALA A 222 8.02 -21.48 8.03
CA ALA A 222 8.93 -22.62 8.06
C ALA A 222 9.58 -22.86 9.43
N ASP A 223 9.72 -21.83 10.27
CA ASP A 223 10.18 -21.96 11.66
C ASP A 223 9.02 -22.18 12.67
N GLY A 224 7.77 -22.06 12.23
CA GLY A 224 6.57 -22.28 13.04
C GLY A 224 6.06 -21.06 13.80
N SER A 225 6.65 -19.88 13.62
CA SER A 225 6.17 -18.63 14.24
C SER A 225 4.83 -18.14 13.67
N VAL A 226 4.54 -18.50 12.42
CA VAL A 226 3.27 -18.20 11.73
C VAL A 226 2.65 -19.53 11.27
N PRO A 227 1.34 -19.78 11.46
CA PRO A 227 0.71 -21.00 10.97
C PRO A 227 0.78 -21.09 9.44
N ALA A 228 0.82 -22.32 8.92
CA ALA A 228 0.77 -22.55 7.48
C ALA A 228 -0.54 -21.97 6.89
N VAL A 229 -0.39 -21.04 5.95
CA VAL A 229 -1.49 -20.30 5.32
C VAL A 229 -1.28 -20.20 3.82
N ILE A 230 -2.36 -20.21 3.06
CA ILE A 230 -2.36 -19.91 1.62
C ILE A 230 -2.69 -18.42 1.44
N VAL A 231 -1.96 -17.72 0.57
CA VAL A 231 -2.32 -16.35 0.19
C VAL A 231 -2.77 -16.36 -1.27
N VAL A 232 -4.02 -15.97 -1.52
CA VAL A 232 -4.59 -15.82 -2.86
C VAL A 232 -4.74 -14.33 -3.15
N GLY A 233 -3.78 -13.78 -3.91
CA GLY A 233 -3.78 -12.38 -4.30
C GLY A 233 -4.48 -12.16 -5.63
N VAL A 234 -5.47 -11.27 -5.64
CA VAL A 234 -6.19 -10.84 -6.84
C VAL A 234 -5.51 -9.61 -7.42
N HIS A 235 -5.03 -9.70 -8.66
CA HIS A 235 -4.35 -8.56 -9.31
C HIS A 235 -5.28 -7.36 -9.39
N SER A 236 -4.72 -6.17 -9.22
CA SER A 236 -5.50 -4.94 -9.34
C SER A 236 -5.86 -4.65 -10.80
N GLY A 237 -6.96 -3.91 -11.00
CA GLY A 237 -7.30 -3.41 -12.32
C GLY A 237 -6.24 -2.39 -12.74
N GLY A 238 -5.49 -2.70 -13.80
CA GLY A 238 -4.50 -1.77 -14.32
C GLY A 238 -5.16 -0.48 -14.77
N ALA A 239 -4.50 0.66 -14.55
CA ALA A 239 -4.97 1.89 -15.13
C ALA A 239 -4.68 1.94 -16.62
N ASN A 240 -5.62 2.47 -17.40
CA ASN A 240 -5.38 2.81 -18.80
C ASN A 240 -4.69 4.18 -18.91
N GLN A 241 -3.73 4.46 -18.02
CA GLN A 241 -2.95 5.69 -17.99
C GLN A 241 -1.49 5.33 -17.76
N THR A 242 -0.62 5.91 -18.58
CA THR A 242 0.82 5.87 -18.36
C THR A 242 1.20 6.86 -17.27
N LEU A 243 2.33 6.62 -16.59
CA LEU A 243 2.90 7.53 -15.56
C LEU A 243 3.22 8.94 -16.08
N THR A 244 3.05 9.16 -17.38
CA THR A 244 3.37 10.36 -18.14
C THR A 244 2.18 11.29 -18.31
N GLU A 245 0.97 10.83 -18.04
CA GLU A 245 -0.27 11.60 -18.17
C GLU A 245 -0.73 12.13 -16.81
N PRO A 246 -1.38 13.32 -16.76
CA PRO A 246 -2.07 13.76 -15.55
C PRO A 246 -3.08 12.70 -15.10
N HIS A 247 -3.14 12.45 -13.79
CA HIS A 247 -4.08 11.48 -13.25
C HIS A 247 -5.52 11.85 -13.63
N ASP A 248 -6.17 11.00 -14.41
CA ASP A 248 -7.61 11.05 -14.61
C ASP A 248 -8.25 9.85 -13.87
N PRO A 249 -8.98 10.11 -12.77
CA PRO A 249 -9.64 9.09 -11.94
C PRO A 249 -10.58 8.15 -12.71
N SER A 250 -11.07 8.56 -13.89
CA SER A 250 -11.94 7.73 -14.73
C SER A 250 -11.21 6.57 -15.42
N GLN A 251 -9.87 6.60 -15.46
CA GLN A 251 -9.05 5.50 -15.97
C GLN A 251 -8.36 4.69 -14.86
N ASP A 252 -8.47 5.10 -13.60
CA ASP A 252 -7.92 4.38 -12.45
C ASP A 252 -8.83 3.20 -12.07
N ARG A 253 -8.66 2.09 -12.80
CA ARG A 253 -9.43 0.86 -12.57
C ARG A 253 -9.22 0.30 -11.16
N ARG A 254 -8.02 0.42 -10.59
CA ARG A 254 -7.75 -0.02 -9.22
C ARG A 254 -8.60 0.75 -8.22
N ALA A 255 -8.66 2.07 -8.31
CA ALA A 255 -9.53 2.87 -7.45
C ALA A 255 -11.01 2.55 -7.68
N GLN A 256 -11.44 2.34 -8.93
CA GLN A 256 -12.81 1.95 -9.26
C GLN A 256 -13.22 0.59 -8.69
N GLU A 257 -12.30 -0.37 -8.63
CA GLU A 257 -12.52 -1.71 -8.07
C GLU A 257 -12.53 -1.71 -6.54
N TYR A 258 -11.72 -0.86 -5.91
CA TYR A 258 -11.49 -0.92 -4.46
C TYR A 258 -12.24 0.14 -3.65
N LEU A 259 -12.67 1.25 -4.27
CA LEU A 259 -13.30 2.36 -3.57
C LEU A 259 -14.75 2.54 -4.03
N LEU A 260 -15.69 2.30 -3.10
CA LEU A 260 -17.14 2.43 -3.32
C LEU A 260 -17.57 3.76 -3.96
N GLY A 261 -16.85 4.85 -3.65
CA GLY A 261 -17.16 6.20 -4.14
C GLY A 261 -16.66 6.55 -5.54
N PHE A 262 -15.89 5.67 -6.20
CA PHE A 262 -15.27 5.96 -7.51
C PHE A 262 -16.12 5.48 -8.67
N ASN A 263 -16.46 4.19 -8.69
CA ASN A 263 -17.38 3.63 -9.68
C ASN A 263 -18.12 2.46 -9.04
N ARG A 264 -19.38 2.70 -8.68
CA ARG A 264 -20.20 1.72 -7.95
C ARG A 264 -20.38 0.41 -8.72
N GLU A 265 -20.65 0.50 -10.03
CA GLU A 265 -20.90 -0.70 -10.84
C GLU A 265 -19.63 -1.56 -10.95
N ARG A 266 -18.47 -0.94 -11.19
CA ARG A 266 -17.19 -1.64 -11.25
C ARG A 266 -16.79 -2.21 -9.88
N PHE A 267 -17.03 -1.48 -8.80
CA PHE A 267 -16.81 -1.97 -7.44
C PHE A 267 -17.66 -3.21 -7.17
N GLU A 268 -18.97 -3.16 -7.42
CA GLU A 268 -19.88 -4.28 -7.17
C GLU A 268 -19.57 -5.48 -8.07
N ALA A 269 -19.10 -5.26 -9.30
CA ALA A 269 -18.58 -6.30 -10.18
C ALA A 269 -17.33 -6.97 -9.61
N HIS A 270 -16.37 -6.18 -9.13
CA HIS A 270 -15.15 -6.69 -8.51
C HIS A 270 -15.43 -7.41 -7.18
N GLU A 271 -16.35 -6.90 -6.38
CA GLU A 271 -16.84 -7.58 -5.18
C GLU A 271 -17.38 -8.97 -5.51
N ARG A 272 -18.29 -9.11 -6.48
CA ARG A 272 -18.83 -10.43 -6.87
C ARG A 272 -17.74 -11.38 -7.35
N PHE A 273 -16.82 -10.89 -8.18
CA PHE A 273 -15.67 -11.69 -8.63
C PHE A 273 -14.82 -12.18 -7.45
N PHE A 274 -14.43 -11.27 -6.54
CA PHE A 274 -13.58 -11.57 -5.41
C PHE A 274 -14.24 -12.54 -4.41
N ILE A 275 -15.53 -12.35 -4.13
CA ILE A 275 -16.26 -13.10 -3.11
C ILE A 275 -16.67 -14.49 -3.58
N TYR A 276 -17.05 -14.63 -4.84
CA TYR A 276 -17.62 -15.88 -5.36
C TYR A 276 -16.65 -16.60 -6.29
N GLU A 277 -16.25 -15.98 -7.40
CA GLU A 277 -15.45 -16.65 -8.43
C GLU A 277 -14.04 -17.03 -7.93
N VAL A 278 -13.36 -16.12 -7.24
CA VAL A 278 -12.01 -16.38 -6.69
C VAL A 278 -12.07 -17.40 -5.54
N ALA A 279 -13.05 -17.27 -4.64
CA ALA A 279 -13.20 -18.19 -3.51
C ALA A 279 -13.53 -19.61 -3.97
N ASP A 280 -14.49 -19.77 -4.89
CA ASP A 280 -14.87 -21.07 -5.43
C ASP A 280 -13.70 -21.71 -6.19
N TRP A 281 -12.95 -20.93 -6.97
CA TRP A 281 -11.74 -21.41 -7.63
C TRP A 281 -10.70 -21.88 -6.61
N ALA A 282 -10.42 -21.10 -5.57
CA ALA A 282 -9.43 -21.48 -4.55
C ALA A 282 -9.84 -22.75 -3.79
N GLU A 283 -11.12 -22.88 -3.44
CA GLU A 283 -11.69 -24.07 -2.76
C GLU A 283 -11.50 -25.36 -3.57
N GLN A 284 -11.67 -25.27 -4.89
CA GLN A 284 -11.56 -26.40 -5.81
C GLN A 284 -10.10 -26.80 -6.10
N ASN A 285 -9.18 -25.83 -6.10
CA ASN A 285 -7.83 -26.03 -6.64
C ASN A 285 -6.72 -26.10 -5.57
N LEU A 286 -6.91 -25.45 -4.41
CA LEU A 286 -5.81 -25.19 -3.47
C LEU A 286 -6.01 -25.83 -2.10
N GLY A 287 -7.15 -26.46 -1.83
CA GLY A 287 -7.42 -27.01 -0.50
C GLY A 287 -7.50 -25.93 0.59
N VAL A 288 -8.15 -24.79 0.30
CA VAL A 288 -8.41 -23.76 1.31
C VAL A 288 -9.63 -24.12 2.18
N ALA A 289 -9.63 -23.68 3.44
CA ALA A 289 -10.75 -23.87 4.34
C ALA A 289 -12.02 -23.12 3.89
N ALA A 290 -13.18 -23.71 4.13
CA ALA A 290 -14.50 -23.16 3.77
C ALA A 290 -15.14 -22.29 4.87
N ASN A 291 -14.77 -22.51 6.14
CA ASN A 291 -15.33 -21.76 7.25
C ASN A 291 -14.71 -20.35 7.33
N ARG A 292 -15.49 -19.38 7.81
CA ARG A 292 -15.07 -17.98 7.90
C ARG A 292 -13.92 -17.79 8.90
N GLU A 293 -13.87 -18.59 9.95
CA GLU A 293 -12.84 -18.53 11.00
C GLU A 293 -11.44 -18.82 10.46
N GLN A 294 -11.33 -19.48 9.30
CA GLN A 294 -10.08 -19.78 8.60
C GLN A 294 -9.92 -18.94 7.31
N ARG A 295 -10.67 -17.84 7.20
CA ARG A 295 -10.63 -16.89 6.07
C ARG A 295 -10.36 -15.48 6.56
N ALA A 296 -9.33 -14.87 5.98
CA ALA A 296 -9.08 -13.45 6.10
C ALA A 296 -9.19 -12.76 4.73
N VAL A 297 -9.63 -11.51 4.73
CA VAL A 297 -9.44 -10.60 3.61
C VAL A 297 -8.34 -9.59 3.96
N PHE A 298 -7.44 -9.31 3.02
CA PHE A 298 -6.30 -8.44 3.21
C PHE A 298 -6.19 -7.35 2.14
N GLY A 299 -5.72 -6.17 2.56
CA GLY A 299 -5.17 -5.19 1.62
C GLY A 299 -4.54 -3.99 2.34
N TYR A 300 -3.86 -3.16 1.55
CA TYR A 300 -3.26 -1.90 2.01
C TYR A 300 -3.76 -0.72 1.17
N SER A 301 -3.72 0.51 1.69
CA SER A 301 -4.18 1.70 0.96
C SER A 301 -5.66 1.53 0.50
N ASN A 302 -5.95 1.71 -0.79
CA ASN A 302 -7.27 1.38 -1.36
C ASN A 302 -7.68 -0.09 -1.11
N GLY A 303 -6.74 -1.03 -1.24
CA GLY A 303 -6.99 -2.43 -0.93
C GLY A 303 -7.36 -2.66 0.53
N GLY A 304 -6.85 -1.83 1.46
CA GLY A 304 -7.25 -1.85 2.86
C GLY A 304 -8.69 -1.39 3.07
N ALA A 305 -9.12 -0.36 2.34
CA ALA A 305 -10.51 0.06 2.32
C ALA A 305 -11.43 -1.01 1.71
N PHE A 306 -10.98 -1.66 0.64
CA PHE A 306 -11.67 -2.80 0.04
C PHE A 306 -11.80 -3.98 1.01
N ALA A 307 -10.72 -4.36 1.69
CA ALA A 307 -10.75 -5.44 2.69
C ALA A 307 -11.75 -5.17 3.82
N VAL A 308 -11.79 -3.93 4.32
CA VAL A 308 -12.81 -3.51 5.30
C VAL A 308 -14.22 -3.60 4.73
N ALA A 309 -14.43 -3.19 3.47
CA ALA A 309 -15.73 -3.28 2.82
C ALA A 309 -16.18 -4.75 2.67
N MET A 310 -15.29 -5.64 2.24
CA MET A 310 -15.57 -7.07 2.10
C MET A 310 -15.93 -7.71 3.44
N GLY A 311 -15.17 -7.46 4.50
CA GLY A 311 -15.50 -7.97 5.84
C GLY A 311 -16.82 -7.42 6.39
N ALA A 312 -17.13 -6.14 6.10
CA ALA A 312 -18.36 -5.52 6.56
C ALA A 312 -19.61 -5.99 5.81
N ARG A 313 -19.48 -6.35 4.53
CA ARG A 313 -20.59 -6.75 3.63
C ARG A 313 -20.76 -8.26 3.53
N HIS A 314 -19.69 -9.02 3.77
CA HIS A 314 -19.64 -10.49 3.69
C HIS A 314 -19.10 -11.13 4.98
N PRO A 315 -19.66 -10.80 6.16
CA PRO A 315 -19.22 -11.39 7.42
C PRO A 315 -19.40 -12.91 7.46
N GLU A 316 -20.33 -13.47 6.69
CA GLU A 316 -20.52 -14.91 6.52
C GLU A 316 -19.36 -15.62 5.81
N ARG A 317 -18.54 -14.87 5.05
CA ARG A 317 -17.39 -15.40 4.32
C ARG A 317 -16.06 -15.18 5.04
N TYR A 318 -15.92 -14.06 5.76
CA TYR A 318 -14.65 -13.70 6.41
C TYR A 318 -14.80 -13.59 7.92
N GLY A 319 -13.92 -14.29 8.64
CA GLY A 319 -13.74 -14.20 10.08
C GLY A 319 -12.78 -13.09 10.48
N HIS A 320 -11.87 -12.71 9.57
CA HIS A 320 -10.82 -11.72 9.84
C HIS A 320 -10.68 -10.72 8.70
N VAL A 321 -10.38 -9.48 9.06
CA VAL A 321 -10.01 -8.40 8.15
C VAL A 321 -8.62 -7.93 8.54
N ILE A 322 -7.68 -7.90 7.60
CA ILE A 322 -6.35 -7.33 7.79
C ILE A 322 -6.27 -6.12 6.86
N ALA A 323 -6.12 -4.91 7.42
CA ALA A 323 -6.14 -3.70 6.62
C ALA A 323 -5.07 -2.71 7.08
N PHE A 324 -4.17 -2.34 6.16
CA PHE A 324 -3.09 -1.40 6.44
C PHE A 324 -3.33 -0.07 5.71
N SER A 325 -3.01 1.04 6.36
CA SER A 325 -3.06 2.39 5.77
C SER A 325 -4.39 2.67 5.04
N LEU A 326 -5.53 2.57 5.72
CA LEU A 326 -6.85 2.57 5.07
C LEU A 326 -7.08 3.80 4.17
N GLY A 327 -7.16 3.56 2.86
CA GLY A 327 -7.40 4.60 1.84
C GLY A 327 -8.79 5.22 1.99
N ARG A 328 -8.87 6.55 2.17
CA ARG A 328 -10.12 7.35 2.23
C ARG A 328 -11.17 6.93 3.29
N GLY A 329 -10.86 5.94 4.14
CA GLY A 329 -11.82 5.32 5.06
C GLY A 329 -13.01 4.66 4.33
N PRO A 330 -13.87 3.92 5.03
CA PRO A 330 -15.04 3.28 4.43
C PRO A 330 -16.19 4.28 4.16
N ALA A 331 -15.87 5.43 3.58
CA ALA A 331 -16.84 6.42 3.15
C ALA A 331 -17.82 5.77 2.16
N GLY A 332 -19.11 5.85 2.46
CA GLY A 332 -20.16 5.22 1.65
C GLY A 332 -20.48 3.75 1.99
N LEU A 333 -19.74 3.09 2.89
CA LEU A 333 -20.01 1.71 3.30
C LEU A 333 -21.32 1.54 4.08
N GLY A 334 -21.80 2.61 4.72
CA GLY A 334 -22.98 2.58 5.58
C GLY A 334 -22.75 1.86 6.92
N ALA A 335 -23.83 1.41 7.55
CA ALA A 335 -23.74 0.52 8.71
C ALA A 335 -23.29 -0.87 8.23
N PRO A 336 -22.33 -1.53 8.94
CA PRO A 336 -21.93 -2.89 8.58
C PRO A 336 -23.11 -3.86 8.62
N ALA A 337 -23.08 -4.91 7.80
CA ALA A 337 -24.15 -5.90 7.69
C ALA A 337 -24.09 -6.98 8.81
N TRP A 338 -23.08 -6.95 9.67
CA TRP A 338 -22.91 -7.93 10.75
C TRP A 338 -23.56 -7.51 12.07
N THR A 339 -24.02 -8.51 12.80
CA THR A 339 -24.32 -8.47 14.23
C THR A 339 -23.02 -8.62 15.04
N ALA A 340 -23.02 -8.29 16.33
CA ALA A 340 -21.81 -8.34 17.16
C ALA A 340 -21.14 -9.74 17.20
N ASP A 341 -21.94 -10.81 17.12
CA ASP A 341 -21.50 -12.21 17.10
C ASP A 341 -20.96 -12.67 15.73
N MET A 342 -21.34 -12.00 14.65
CA MET A 342 -20.88 -12.30 13.29
C MET A 342 -19.82 -11.33 12.77
N ALA A 343 -19.41 -10.34 13.58
CA ALA A 343 -18.42 -9.37 13.19
C ALA A 343 -17.07 -10.04 12.89
N PRO A 344 -16.41 -9.77 11.75
CA PRO A 344 -15.04 -10.20 11.59
C PRO A 344 -14.12 -9.43 12.54
N ARG A 345 -13.12 -10.11 13.07
CA ARG A 345 -12.06 -9.46 13.85
C ARG A 345 -11.19 -8.64 12.92
N HIS A 346 -10.63 -7.52 13.38
CA HIS A 346 -9.78 -6.67 12.53
C HIS A 346 -8.34 -6.54 13.05
N TYR A 347 -7.36 -6.58 12.13
CA TYR A 347 -5.99 -6.15 12.41
C TYR A 347 -5.69 -4.92 11.55
N LEU A 348 -5.43 -3.79 12.20
CA LEU A 348 -5.29 -2.48 11.59
C LEU A 348 -3.91 -1.91 11.87
N VAL A 349 -3.23 -1.41 10.85
CA VAL A 349 -1.95 -0.69 11.01
C VAL A 349 -1.94 0.56 10.16
N ALA A 350 -1.35 1.64 10.68
CA ALA A 350 -1.01 2.82 9.89
C ALA A 350 0.31 3.44 10.34
N GLY A 351 0.98 4.10 9.41
CA GLY A 351 2.15 4.92 9.69
C GLY A 351 1.76 6.22 10.41
N THR A 352 2.60 6.73 11.30
CA THR A 352 2.39 8.03 11.94
C THR A 352 2.75 9.21 11.05
N LEU A 353 3.43 8.93 9.93
CA LEU A 353 3.91 9.88 8.93
C LEU A 353 3.12 9.77 7.61
N GLU A 354 1.86 9.34 7.67
CA GLU A 354 0.99 9.25 6.49
C GLU A 354 -0.40 9.87 6.76
N PRO A 355 -1.08 10.36 5.72
CA PRO A 355 -2.45 10.86 5.86
C PRO A 355 -3.45 9.76 6.22
N PHE A 356 -3.10 8.48 6.04
CA PHE A 356 -3.99 7.33 6.27
C PHE A 356 -4.07 6.89 7.75
N LEU A 357 -3.32 7.54 8.64
CA LEU A 357 -3.45 7.37 10.09
C LEU A 357 -4.87 7.73 10.57
N GLU A 358 -5.40 8.85 10.09
CA GLU A 358 -6.71 9.35 10.49
C GLU A 358 -7.86 8.39 10.10
N PRO A 359 -8.02 7.96 8.83
CA PRO A 359 -9.07 7.01 8.49
C PRO A 359 -8.90 5.65 9.20
N THR A 360 -7.68 5.18 9.39
CA THR A 360 -7.41 3.92 10.11
C THR A 360 -7.83 4.01 11.59
N SER A 361 -7.42 5.07 12.29
CA SER A 361 -7.79 5.30 13.69
C SER A 361 -9.30 5.52 13.87
N LYS A 362 -9.97 6.21 12.95
CA LYS A 362 -11.44 6.36 12.98
C LYS A 362 -12.17 5.02 12.83
N TRP A 363 -11.64 4.11 12.02
CA TRP A 363 -12.21 2.76 11.90
C TRP A 363 -11.99 1.94 13.18
N ALA A 364 -10.78 1.94 13.74
CA ALA A 364 -10.49 1.29 15.03
C ALA A 364 -11.45 1.80 16.13
N ALA A 365 -11.59 3.12 16.27
CA ALA A 365 -12.51 3.72 17.23
C ALA A 365 -13.99 3.35 16.98
N LYS A 366 -14.38 3.05 15.72
CA LYS A 366 -15.73 2.55 15.40
C LYS A 366 -15.88 1.10 15.87
N LEU A 367 -14.87 0.25 15.68
CA LEU A 367 -14.87 -1.13 16.17
C LEU A 367 -14.94 -1.19 17.70
N ASP A 368 -14.21 -0.32 18.41
CA ASP A 368 -14.32 -0.16 19.86
C ASP A 368 -15.76 0.10 20.30
N ARG A 369 -16.44 1.08 19.68
CA ARG A 369 -17.84 1.42 20.00
C ARG A 369 -18.83 0.30 19.70
N LEU A 370 -18.49 -0.58 18.75
CA LEU A 370 -19.32 -1.72 18.36
C LEU A 370 -18.96 -3.00 19.13
N GLY A 371 -17.95 -2.96 20.01
CA GLY A 371 -17.49 -4.13 20.76
C GLY A 371 -16.85 -5.21 19.89
N VAL A 372 -16.31 -4.85 18.72
CA VAL A 372 -15.66 -5.81 17.83
C VAL A 372 -14.20 -5.97 18.19
N GLU A 373 -13.77 -7.21 18.34
CA GLU A 373 -12.38 -7.55 18.61
C GLU A 373 -11.48 -7.02 17.48
N HIS A 374 -10.48 -6.25 17.84
CA HIS A 374 -9.48 -5.78 16.89
C HIS A 374 -8.13 -5.49 17.54
N VAL A 375 -7.11 -5.44 16.70
CA VAL A 375 -5.80 -4.87 16.98
C VAL A 375 -5.65 -3.60 16.15
N TYR A 376 -5.17 -2.53 16.78
CA TYR A 376 -4.76 -1.31 16.08
C TYR A 376 -3.33 -0.95 16.48
N ARG A 377 -2.44 -0.82 15.50
CA ARG A 377 -1.04 -0.45 15.69
C ARG A 377 -0.68 0.79 14.89
N GLN A 378 0.29 1.53 15.40
CA GLN A 378 0.94 2.63 14.72
C GLN A 378 2.43 2.32 14.56
N ARG A 379 3.00 2.66 13.41
CA ARG A 379 4.44 2.54 13.13
C ARG A 379 4.98 3.92 12.79
N VAL A 380 6.20 4.25 13.24
CA VAL A 380 6.84 5.51 12.84
C VAL A 380 7.37 5.36 11.42
N CYS A 381 6.49 5.51 10.44
CA CYS A 381 6.78 5.39 9.02
C CYS A 381 5.71 6.15 8.22
N GLY A 382 5.93 6.29 6.92
CA GLY A 382 4.92 6.86 6.01
C GLY A 382 4.01 5.80 5.39
N HIS A 383 3.56 6.09 4.16
CA HIS A 383 2.78 5.18 3.34
C HIS A 383 3.73 4.17 2.67
N ASP A 384 4.12 3.16 3.44
CA ASP A 384 5.38 2.46 3.24
C ASP A 384 5.19 0.96 3.02
N VAL A 385 5.79 0.44 1.94
CA VAL A 385 5.79 -1.00 1.61
C VAL A 385 6.49 -1.81 2.69
N THR A 386 7.59 -1.29 3.27
CA THR A 386 8.32 -2.01 4.32
C THR A 386 7.45 -2.20 5.56
N MET A 387 6.58 -1.24 5.90
CA MET A 387 5.60 -1.43 6.98
C MET A 387 4.62 -2.56 6.64
N TRP A 388 4.06 -2.56 5.43
CA TRP A 388 3.08 -3.56 5.03
C TRP A 388 3.70 -4.97 5.02
N GLU A 389 4.93 -5.10 4.52
CA GLU A 389 5.70 -6.34 4.56
C GLU A 389 5.88 -6.84 5.99
N GLU A 390 6.39 -5.99 6.88
CA GLU A 390 6.77 -6.42 8.22
C GLU A 390 5.57 -6.71 9.14
N GLU A 391 4.44 -6.06 8.91
CA GLU A 391 3.24 -6.29 9.72
C GLU A 391 2.41 -7.49 9.24
N PHE A 392 2.53 -7.86 7.96
CA PHE A 392 1.70 -8.91 7.37
C PHE A 392 1.83 -10.27 8.08
N PRO A 393 3.04 -10.82 8.34
CA PRO A 393 3.16 -12.10 9.04
C PRO A 393 2.56 -12.07 10.45
N GLY A 394 2.75 -10.96 11.19
CA GLY A 394 2.17 -10.79 12.52
C GLY A 394 0.63 -10.73 12.51
N ALA A 395 0.06 -10.08 11.49
CA ALA A 395 -1.39 -10.05 11.29
C ALA A 395 -1.95 -11.43 10.92
N VAL A 396 -1.26 -12.19 10.07
CA VAL A 396 -1.62 -13.57 9.71
C VAL A 396 -1.58 -14.48 10.94
N ALA A 397 -0.52 -14.41 11.75
CA ALA A 397 -0.43 -15.16 12.99
C ALA A 397 -1.58 -14.80 13.94
N TRP A 398 -1.86 -13.52 14.14
CA TRP A 398 -3.00 -13.09 14.97
C TRP A 398 -4.35 -13.62 14.46
N ALA A 399 -4.53 -13.68 13.13
CA ALA A 399 -5.78 -14.14 12.53
C ALA A 399 -6.02 -15.65 12.75
N PHE A 400 -4.97 -16.48 12.67
CA PHE A 400 -5.12 -17.94 12.58
C PHE A 400 -4.41 -18.76 13.66
N VAL A 401 -3.72 -18.13 14.62
CA VAL A 401 -3.26 -18.85 15.81
C VAL A 401 -4.48 -19.28 16.64
N ASP A 402 -4.55 -20.59 16.90
CA ASP A 402 -5.62 -21.21 17.69
C ASP A 402 -5.80 -20.50 19.04
N ARG A 403 -7.05 -20.18 19.37
CA ARG A 403 -7.45 -19.66 20.68
C ARG A 403 -8.24 -20.68 21.46
#